data_AF-A0A7R9ZED4-F1
#
_entry.id   AF-A0A7R9ZED4-F1
#
_cell.length_a   1.000
_cell.length_b   1.000
_cell.length_c   1.000
_cell.angle_alpha   90.00
_cell.angle_beta   90.00
_cell.angle_gamma   90.00
#
_symmetry.space_group_name_H-M   'P 1'
#
loop_
_entity.id
_entity.type
_entity.pdbx_description
1 polymer ?
#
loop_
_entity_poly.entity_id
_entity_poly.type
_entity_poly.pdbx_seq_one_letter_code
_entity_poly.pdbx_strand_id
1 'polypeptide(L)'
;EGANTENGGDCSEGQELGSSHEEGAGAGKGGSVKRDEYNDAYKHRVMKHVGDRFGIQVSSKLTIKFVHIDEEWEQLAPKGPVSMIAESVATVRLALAALNKFTPDVYVDTTGAAFTFLAAKVLAGCKVAAYVHYPTISTPRGPW
;
A
#
# COMPACT_ATOMS: atom_id res chain seq x y z
N GLU A 1 -20.75 -70.05 20.15
CA GLU A 1 -20.56 -68.71 20.75
C GLU A 1 -21.28 -67.66 19.91
N GLY A 2 -22.25 -66.87 20.38
CA GLY A 2 -22.12 -65.69 21.26
C GLY A 2 -22.06 -64.41 20.38
N ALA A 3 -23.18 -63.75 20.04
CA ALA A 3 -23.92 -62.70 20.76
C ALA A 3 -23.13 -61.38 20.95
N ASN A 4 -23.48 -60.31 20.22
CA ASN A 4 -24.22 -59.09 20.65
C ASN A 4 -23.23 -57.94 20.99
N THR A 5 -23.38 -56.67 20.58
CA THR A 5 -24.40 -55.63 20.87
C THR A 5 -24.23 -54.46 19.85
N GLU A 6 -25.24 -53.82 19.23
CA GLU A 6 -26.27 -52.87 19.76
C GLU A 6 -25.64 -51.65 20.49
N ASN A 7 -26.06 -50.38 20.40
CA ASN A 7 -27.27 -49.71 19.89
C ASN A 7 -27.09 -48.18 19.84
N GLY A 8 -27.93 -47.51 19.03
CA GLY A 8 -28.62 -46.21 19.29
C GLY A 8 -27.79 -44.92 19.41
N GLY A 9 -28.25 -43.74 19.00
CA GLY A 9 -29.60 -43.26 18.69
C GLY A 9 -29.79 -41.87 19.35
N ASP A 10 -30.65 -41.02 18.76
CA ASP A 10 -31.25 -39.79 19.35
C ASP A 10 -30.41 -38.48 19.42
N CYS A 11 -30.98 -37.27 19.39
CA CYS A 11 -32.34 -36.77 19.15
C CYS A 11 -32.27 -35.25 18.84
N SER A 12 -33.39 -34.69 18.40
CA SER A 12 -33.63 -33.27 18.07
C SER A 12 -33.92 -32.39 19.30
N GLU A 13 -34.09 -31.08 19.02
CA GLU A 13 -34.77 -30.02 19.80
C GLU A 13 -33.95 -29.13 20.77
N GLY A 14 -34.25 -27.82 20.68
CA GLY A 14 -33.85 -26.82 21.67
C GLY A 14 -33.71 -25.40 21.11
N GLN A 15 -34.83 -24.69 20.96
CA GLN A 15 -34.89 -23.24 20.79
C GLN A 15 -35.18 -22.62 22.17
N GLU A 16 -34.34 -21.70 22.67
CA GLU A 16 -34.70 -20.80 23.77
C GLU A 16 -34.24 -19.36 23.50
N LEU A 17 -35.20 -18.45 23.66
CA LEU A 17 -35.05 -17.00 23.65
C LEU A 17 -34.77 -16.55 25.09
N GLY A 18 -33.72 -15.74 25.28
CA GLY A 18 -33.41 -15.09 26.56
C GLY A 18 -32.90 -13.68 26.34
N SER A 19 -33.78 -12.70 26.55
CA SER A 19 -33.47 -11.27 26.73
C SER A 19 -32.78 -11.06 28.07
N SER A 20 -31.74 -10.22 28.15
CA SER A 20 -31.57 -9.10 29.11
C SER A 20 -30.12 -8.59 29.21
N HIS A 21 -30.03 -7.27 29.36
CA HIS A 21 -28.96 -6.45 29.93
C HIS A 21 -27.86 -5.85 29.01
N GLU A 22 -28.05 -4.54 28.80
CA GLU A 22 -27.01 -3.52 28.63
C GLU A 22 -25.98 -3.55 29.78
N GLU A 23 -24.70 -3.39 29.46
CA GLU A 23 -23.91 -2.19 29.78
C GLU A 23 -22.44 -2.43 29.39
N GLY A 24 -21.78 -1.37 28.89
CA GLY A 24 -20.33 -1.32 28.79
C GLY A 24 -19.80 -0.92 27.43
N ALA A 25 -19.99 0.34 27.05
CA ALA A 25 -19.14 1.01 26.07
C ALA A 25 -17.70 1.09 26.61
N GLY A 26 -16.95 0.00 26.46
CA GLY A 26 -15.51 -0.02 26.63
C GLY A 26 -14.86 0.57 25.39
N ALA A 27 -14.49 1.85 25.46
CA ALA A 27 -13.62 2.49 24.49
C ALA A 27 -12.38 1.60 24.26
N GLY A 28 -12.39 0.87 23.15
CA GLY A 28 -11.27 0.06 22.71
C GLY A 28 -10.09 0.99 22.49
N LYS A 29 -9.17 1.01 23.46
CA LYS A 29 -7.87 1.66 23.34
C LYS A 29 -7.28 1.26 22.00
N GLY A 30 -7.08 2.25 21.12
CA GLY A 30 -6.38 2.08 19.86
C GLY A 30 -5.04 1.44 20.15
N GLY A 31 -4.96 0.13 19.94
CA GLY A 31 -3.71 -0.61 19.99
C GLY A 31 -2.82 -0.02 18.92
N SER A 32 -1.71 0.58 19.32
CA SER A 32 -0.65 0.95 18.39
C SER A 32 -0.10 -0.33 17.79
N VAL A 33 -0.66 -0.76 16.67
CA VAL A 33 -0.09 -1.80 15.82
C VAL A 33 1.32 -1.34 15.49
N LYS A 34 2.32 -2.17 15.81
CA LYS A 34 3.72 -1.82 15.54
C LYS A 34 3.88 -1.65 14.03
N ARG A 35 4.53 -0.55 13.62
CA ARG A 35 4.71 -0.15 12.20
C ARG A 35 5.24 -1.30 11.32
N ASP A 36 6.04 -2.19 11.90
CA ASP A 36 6.59 -3.36 11.22
C ASP A 36 5.55 -4.44 10.91
N GLU A 37 4.58 -4.65 11.80
CA GLU A 37 3.47 -5.61 11.61
C GLU A 37 2.50 -5.14 10.53
N TYR A 38 2.24 -3.82 10.47
CA TYR A 38 1.49 -3.20 9.37
C TYR A 38 2.17 -3.45 8.02
N ASN A 39 3.50 -3.38 7.99
CA ASN A 39 4.29 -3.57 6.78
C ASN A 39 4.25 -5.01 6.28
N ASP A 40 4.26 -5.99 7.17
CA ASP A 40 4.18 -7.41 6.83
C ASP A 40 2.81 -7.80 6.28
N ALA A 41 1.73 -7.33 6.93
CA ALA A 41 0.37 -7.54 6.43
C ALA A 41 0.16 -6.87 5.06
N TYR A 42 0.69 -5.65 4.88
CA TYR A 42 0.65 -4.95 3.60
C TYR A 42 1.41 -5.71 2.51
N LYS A 43 2.65 -6.10 2.79
CA LYS A 43 3.47 -6.91 1.89
C LYS A 43 2.72 -8.17 1.46
N HIS A 44 2.16 -8.93 2.40
CA HIS A 44 1.41 -10.15 2.08
C HIS A 44 0.24 -9.88 1.10
N ARG A 45 -0.53 -8.80 1.32
CA ARG A 45 -1.62 -8.41 0.41
C ARG A 45 -1.09 -8.08 -1.00
N VAL A 46 -0.01 -7.32 -1.10
CA VAL A 46 0.60 -6.96 -2.40
C VAL A 46 1.10 -8.20 -3.13
N MET A 47 1.83 -9.10 -2.44
CA MET A 47 2.36 -10.32 -3.06
C MET A 47 1.24 -11.22 -3.60
N LYS A 48 0.16 -11.39 -2.82
CA LYS A 48 -1.03 -12.13 -3.26
C LYS A 48 -1.63 -11.49 -4.51
N HIS A 49 -1.80 -10.16 -4.51
CA HIS A 49 -2.36 -9.43 -5.66
C HIS A 49 -1.52 -9.59 -6.92
N VAL A 50 -0.19 -9.59 -6.80
CA VAL A 50 0.73 -9.83 -7.92
C VAL A 50 0.52 -11.22 -8.51
N GLY A 51 0.40 -12.24 -7.66
CA GLY A 51 0.09 -13.61 -8.08
C GLY A 51 -1.25 -13.71 -8.80
N ASP A 52 -2.30 -13.12 -8.21
CA ASP A 52 -3.67 -13.19 -8.75
C ASP A 52 -3.83 -12.45 -10.08
N ARG A 53 -3.14 -11.32 -10.28
CA ARG A 53 -3.30 -10.45 -11.47
C ARG A 53 -2.37 -10.81 -12.62
N PHE A 54 -1.14 -11.21 -12.31
CA PHE A 54 -0.10 -11.43 -13.33
C PHE A 54 0.34 -12.88 -13.45
N GLY A 55 -0.11 -13.78 -12.55
CA GLY A 55 0.36 -15.17 -12.52
C GLY A 55 1.84 -15.31 -12.14
N ILE A 56 2.43 -14.27 -11.53
CA ILE A 56 3.85 -14.23 -11.19
C ILE A 56 4.03 -14.62 -9.73
N GLN A 57 4.85 -15.65 -9.49
CA GLN A 57 5.28 -16.02 -8.14
C GLN A 57 6.65 -15.40 -7.84
N VAL A 58 6.67 -14.44 -6.94
CA VAL A 58 7.91 -13.77 -6.54
C VAL A 58 8.66 -14.65 -5.54
N SER A 59 9.89 -15.01 -5.88
CA SER A 59 10.72 -15.89 -5.03
C SER A 59 10.97 -15.26 -3.66
N SER A 60 10.86 -16.08 -2.60
CA SER A 60 11.21 -15.70 -1.23
C SER A 60 12.69 -15.33 -1.05
N LYS A 61 13.54 -15.65 -2.03
CA LYS A 61 14.96 -15.24 -2.04
C LYS A 61 15.14 -13.75 -2.32
N LEU A 62 14.17 -13.10 -2.98
CA LEU A 62 14.22 -11.67 -3.27
C LEU A 62 13.77 -10.88 -2.03
N THR A 63 14.67 -10.08 -1.47
CA THR A 63 14.35 -9.25 -0.31
C THR A 63 13.61 -8.00 -0.76
N ILE A 64 12.28 -8.02 -0.63
CA ILE A 64 11.43 -6.85 -0.88
C ILE A 64 11.13 -6.16 0.46
N LYS A 65 11.51 -4.88 0.54
CA LYS A 65 11.19 -3.98 1.65
C LYS A 65 10.25 -2.90 1.17
N PHE A 66 9.10 -2.78 1.83
CA PHE A 66 8.18 -1.67 1.62
C PHE A 66 8.53 -0.59 2.64
N VAL A 67 8.77 0.63 2.15
CA VAL A 67 9.07 1.78 3.00
C VAL A 67 7.96 2.79 2.76
N HIS A 68 7.16 3.01 3.80
CA HIS A 68 6.13 4.04 3.76
C HIS A 68 6.78 5.40 4.08
N ILE A 69 6.41 6.40 3.29
CA ILE A 69 6.86 7.77 3.45
C ILE A 69 5.62 8.57 3.81
N ASP A 70 5.56 8.96 5.08
CA ASP A 70 4.48 9.76 5.61
C ASP A 70 4.76 11.22 5.22
N GLU A 71 4.18 11.67 4.11
CA GLU A 71 4.12 13.07 3.73
C GLU A 71 2.67 13.50 3.58
N GLU A 72 2.36 14.72 4.01
CA GLU A 72 1.02 15.28 3.94
C GLU A 72 0.58 15.38 2.48
N TRP A 73 -0.44 14.59 2.13
CA TRP A 73 -0.99 14.50 0.77
C TRP A 73 -1.42 15.85 0.20
N GLU A 74 -1.80 16.82 1.05
CA GLU A 74 -2.17 18.17 0.63
C GLU A 74 -1.00 18.91 -0.05
N GLN A 75 0.24 18.59 0.33
CA GLN A 75 1.43 19.18 -0.32
C GLN A 75 1.61 18.65 -1.74
N LEU A 76 1.09 17.45 -2.05
CA LEU A 76 1.15 16.81 -3.38
C LEU A 76 0.02 17.24 -4.31
N ALA A 77 -0.99 17.99 -3.83
CA ALA A 77 -2.10 18.51 -4.64
C ALA A 77 -2.46 19.98 -4.32
N PRO A 78 -1.49 20.91 -4.41
CA PRO A 78 -1.69 22.33 -4.16
C PRO A 78 -2.71 22.93 -5.15
N LYS A 79 -3.56 23.83 -4.64
CA LYS A 79 -4.59 24.51 -5.43
C LYS A 79 -4.15 25.93 -5.78
N GLY A 80 -4.48 26.38 -6.99
CA GLY A 80 -4.23 27.75 -7.45
C GLY A 80 -3.30 27.85 -8.66
N PRO A 81 -2.97 29.08 -9.10
CA PRO A 81 -2.24 29.32 -10.36
C PRO A 81 -0.80 28.79 -10.38
N VAL A 82 -0.25 28.44 -9.22
CA VAL A 82 1.12 27.89 -9.06
C VAL A 82 1.14 26.40 -8.76
N SER A 83 0.01 25.70 -8.92
CA SER A 83 -0.14 24.29 -8.54
C SER A 83 0.92 23.39 -9.18
N MET A 84 1.17 23.55 -10.48
CA MET A 84 2.16 22.72 -11.20
C MET A 84 3.59 22.84 -10.63
N ILE A 85 3.99 24.04 -10.20
CA ILE A 85 5.30 24.25 -9.58
C ILE A 85 5.30 23.64 -8.18
N ALA A 86 4.24 23.88 -7.41
CA ALA A 86 4.15 23.37 -6.05
C ALA A 86 4.06 21.82 -6.01
N GLU A 87 3.33 21.19 -6.94
CA GLU A 87 3.31 19.74 -7.16
C GLU A 87 4.70 19.21 -7.52
N SER A 88 5.39 19.91 -8.43
CA SER A 88 6.76 19.57 -8.79
C SER A 88 7.72 19.67 -7.60
N VAL A 89 7.58 20.67 -6.74
CA VAL A 89 8.42 20.81 -5.55
C VAL A 89 8.09 19.73 -4.52
N ALA A 90 6.81 19.42 -4.33
CA ALA A 90 6.38 18.38 -3.39
C ALA A 90 6.91 17.00 -3.79
N THR A 91 6.85 16.64 -5.07
CA THR A 91 7.42 15.37 -5.55
C THR A 91 8.93 15.29 -5.35
N VAL A 92 9.66 16.40 -5.51
CA VAL A 92 11.10 16.46 -5.17
C VAL A 92 11.34 16.23 -3.69
N ARG A 93 10.55 16.85 -2.81
CA ARG A 93 10.67 16.65 -1.35
C ARG A 93 10.41 15.20 -0.96
N LEU A 94 9.38 14.58 -1.55
CA LEU A 94 9.09 13.17 -1.37
C LEU A 94 10.26 12.27 -1.78
N ALA A 95 10.85 12.54 -2.95
CA ALA A 95 12.02 11.81 -3.42
C ALA A 95 13.22 11.98 -2.48
N LEU A 96 13.45 13.18 -1.94
CA LEU A 96 14.52 13.41 -0.97
C LEU A 96 14.28 12.66 0.35
N ALA A 97 13.05 12.66 0.86
CA ALA A 97 12.68 11.89 2.04
C ALA A 97 12.88 10.38 1.81
N ALA A 98 12.57 9.88 0.61
CA ALA A 98 12.83 8.50 0.20
C ALA A 98 14.34 8.19 0.21
N LEU A 99 15.13 9.03 -0.46
CA LEU A 99 16.58 8.84 -0.62
C LEU A 99 17.33 8.90 0.72
N ASN A 100 16.89 9.78 1.63
CA ASN A 100 17.42 9.86 2.99
C ASN A 100 17.15 8.59 3.82
N LYS A 101 16.02 7.90 3.57
CA LYS A 101 15.73 6.61 4.22
C LYS A 101 16.48 5.45 3.56
N PHE A 102 16.60 5.48 2.24
CA PHE A 102 17.27 4.43 1.47
C PHE A 102 17.77 4.99 0.14
N THR A 103 19.09 4.96 -0.08
CA THR A 103 19.72 5.36 -1.33
C THR A 103 20.02 4.12 -2.19
N PRO A 104 19.30 3.89 -3.30
CA PRO A 104 19.54 2.74 -4.16
C PRO A 104 20.66 3.00 -5.18
N ASP A 105 21.27 1.93 -5.70
CA ASP A 105 22.16 2.02 -6.87
C ASP A 105 21.41 2.41 -8.16
N VAL A 106 20.17 1.90 -8.28
CA VAL A 106 19.25 2.16 -9.39
C VAL A 106 17.93 2.68 -8.83
N TYR A 107 17.62 3.93 -9.13
CA TYR A 107 16.35 4.57 -8.82
C TYR A 107 15.36 4.35 -9.96
N VAL A 108 14.23 3.71 -9.67
CA VAL A 108 13.16 3.45 -10.65
C VAL A 108 11.92 4.28 -10.29
N ASP A 109 11.44 5.10 -11.22
CA ASP A 109 10.20 5.86 -11.06
C ASP A 109 9.15 5.49 -12.12
N THR A 110 7.92 5.27 -11.67
CA THR A 110 6.76 4.99 -12.53
C THR A 110 5.70 6.09 -12.48
N THR A 111 5.89 7.10 -11.62
CA THR A 111 4.93 8.19 -11.45
C THR A 111 5.05 9.25 -12.54
N GLY A 112 6.23 9.36 -13.16
CA GLY A 112 6.49 10.35 -14.21
C GLY A 112 6.88 11.72 -13.67
N ALA A 113 7.26 11.83 -12.39
CA ALA A 113 7.68 13.07 -11.77
C ALA A 113 9.13 13.40 -12.14
N ALA A 114 9.32 14.12 -13.26
CA ALA A 114 10.64 14.35 -13.87
C ALA A 114 11.70 14.96 -12.93
N PHE A 115 11.31 15.81 -12.00
CA PHE A 115 12.24 16.48 -11.09
C PHE A 115 12.78 15.58 -9.98
N THR A 116 12.13 14.45 -9.71
CA THR A 116 12.66 13.43 -8.78
C THR A 116 13.97 12.83 -9.28
N PHE A 117 14.16 12.77 -10.61
CA PHE A 117 15.38 12.26 -11.24
C PHE A 117 16.57 13.16 -10.95
N LEU A 118 16.33 14.48 -10.93
CA LEU A 118 17.36 15.45 -10.59
C LEU A 118 17.82 15.22 -9.15
N ALA A 119 16.88 15.04 -8.22
CA ALA A 119 17.21 14.72 -6.83
C ALA A 119 18.01 13.41 -6.73
N ALA A 120 17.53 12.33 -7.35
CA ALA A 120 18.20 11.03 -7.30
C ALA A 120 19.60 11.05 -7.94
N LYS A 121 19.75 11.69 -9.10
CA LYS A 121 21.02 11.70 -9.85
C LYS A 121 22.05 12.67 -9.26
N VAL A 122 21.63 13.89 -8.93
CA VAL A 122 22.56 14.95 -8.51
C VAL A 122 22.91 14.84 -7.03
N LEU A 123 21.93 14.51 -6.18
CA LEU A 123 22.12 14.51 -4.74
C LEU A 123 22.51 13.14 -4.19
N ALA A 124 21.98 12.06 -4.78
CA ALA A 124 22.23 10.70 -4.33
C ALA A 124 23.13 9.87 -5.27
N GLY A 125 23.48 10.39 -6.45
CA GLY A 125 24.36 9.70 -7.40
C GLY A 125 23.76 8.44 -8.04
N CYS A 126 22.44 8.25 -7.94
CA CYS A 126 21.77 7.04 -8.43
C CYS A 126 21.75 6.96 -9.96
N LYS A 127 21.79 5.73 -10.52
CA LYS A 127 21.36 5.51 -11.90
C LYS A 127 19.84 5.61 -11.96
N VAL A 128 19.30 6.42 -12.86
CA VAL A 128 17.84 6.63 -12.95
C VAL A 128 17.27 5.85 -14.12
N ALA A 129 16.22 5.07 -13.87
CA ALA A 129 15.36 4.47 -14.87
C ALA A 129 13.92 4.95 -14.65
N ALA A 130 13.29 5.52 -15.66
CA ALA A 130 11.95 6.07 -15.52
C ALA A 130 11.01 5.45 -16.55
N TYR A 131 9.82 5.06 -16.10
CA TYR A 131 8.71 4.76 -16.97
C TYR A 131 7.86 6.03 -17.13
N VAL A 132 8.14 6.78 -18.19
CA VAL A 132 7.40 8.00 -18.52
C VAL A 132 6.33 7.66 -19.55
N HIS A 133 5.07 7.64 -19.12
CA HIS A 133 3.97 7.58 -20.08
C HIS A 133 3.86 8.94 -20.76
N TYR A 134 3.99 9.00 -22.08
CA TYR A 134 3.76 10.26 -22.81
C TYR A 134 2.26 10.59 -22.75
N PRO A 135 1.84 11.70 -22.11
CA PRO A 135 0.52 12.23 -22.37
C PRO A 135 0.61 12.91 -23.74
N THR A 136 0.01 12.30 -24.76
CA THR A 136 -0.16 12.96 -26.05
C THR A 136 -1.19 14.08 -25.90
N ILE A 137 -0.80 15.22 -25.30
CA ILE A 137 -1.61 16.44 -25.38
C ILE A 137 -1.48 16.95 -26.81
N SER A 138 -2.38 16.46 -27.65
CA SER A 138 -2.61 16.95 -29.01
C SER A 138 -3.93 17.74 -29.05
N THR A 139 -4.04 18.73 -28.17
CA THR A 139 -5.08 19.75 -28.34
C THR A 139 -4.42 21.03 -28.85
N PRO A 140 -4.44 21.27 -30.18
CA PRO A 140 -4.33 22.65 -30.62
C PRO A 140 -5.52 23.38 -29.97
N ARG A 141 -5.22 24.37 -29.11
CA ARG A 141 -6.21 25.39 -28.76
C ARG A 141 -6.55 26.13 -30.05
N GLY A 142 -7.56 25.64 -30.76
CA GLY A 142 -8.23 26.40 -31.81
C GLY A 142 -8.96 27.59 -31.18
N PRO A 143 -9.15 28.71 -31.90
CA PRO A 143 -9.69 29.95 -31.35
C PRO A 143 -11.23 29.95 -31.26
N TRP A 144 -11.88 28.80 -31.08
CA TRP A 144 -13.34 28.69 -30.97
C TRP A 144 -13.77 28.51 -29.52
#